data_AF-I7BP16-F1
#
_entry.id   AF-I7BP16-F1
#
_cell.length_a   1.000
_cell.length_b   1.000
_cell.length_c   1.000
_cell.angle_alpha   90.00
_cell.angle_beta   90.00
_cell.angle_gamma   90.00
#
_symmetry.space_group_name_H-M   'P 1'
#
loop_
_entity.id
_entity.type
_entity.pdbx_description
1 polymer ?
#
loop_
_entity_poly.entity_id
_entity_poly.type
_entity_poly.pdbx_seq_one_letter_code
_entity_poly.pdbx_strand_id
1 'polypeptide(L)'
;MSEDEANGDDAADEAEPDGTAVDLEAIGERLDAVAADVEELEGALEAAETEDDLDVVETDLDSVRADLESVEVPEPPETDEEEDEDEDPAPEEELQAEYDELEGALSDLESDLDDQRGPYGEDVVSEIDDASGTITSTRWTEEGNAELIDAVEGFLDELEGLLGASVALADEDDEVAARLEATLDDAADAVADGALDADDDAETIAGLLEAADDLQSEIDDATEWTDLEIREQLRREGYYDVLDHVKDFPPEWHALKVHEKQGNVDQILLALETFDSDFMEDHCMEALERMGPEEAIDPMLQKANRRDQAAMRILGKIGVDDEEIVDTLVDYVDSNPNLQRPAFRALGEIGAADAVEPIAQQLVADEDDVRSWAARALGLIGDTRAIDPLADVLEDDEADRVRASAAWALNRIGTQDALEIVADYDDDRAYLVQAEAEGVNLEPAA
;
A
#
# COMPACT_ATOMS: atom_id res chain seq x y z
N MET A 1 35.48 68.19 -13.33
CA MET A 1 34.14 68.77 -13.10
C MET A 1 33.14 67.69 -13.50
N SER A 2 32.68 66.86 -12.57
CA SER A 2 32.91 66.91 -11.12
C SER A 2 32.80 65.52 -10.47
N GLU A 3 33.33 65.47 -9.25
CA GLU A 3 32.89 64.72 -8.06
C GLU A 3 31.56 63.89 -8.17
N ASP A 4 31.39 62.72 -7.52
CA ASP A 4 32.23 62.08 -6.49
C ASP A 4 31.98 60.55 -6.26
N GLU A 5 32.73 59.97 -5.31
CA GLU A 5 32.46 58.83 -4.37
C GLU A 5 31.14 58.01 -4.49
N ALA A 6 31.06 56.71 -4.20
CA ALA A 6 31.96 55.64 -3.70
C ALA A 6 31.40 54.26 -4.18
N ASN A 7 31.89 53.05 -3.91
CA ASN A 7 32.94 52.48 -3.02
C ASN A 7 33.77 51.44 -3.87
N GLY A 8 34.55 50.45 -3.41
CA GLY A 8 35.00 49.98 -2.09
C GLY A 8 34.35 48.64 -1.64
N ASP A 9 35.15 47.57 -1.58
CA ASP A 9 34.84 46.17 -1.23
C ASP A 9 36.03 45.63 -0.40
N ASP A 10 35.77 45.05 0.78
CA ASP A 10 36.82 44.58 1.71
C ASP A 10 36.99 43.06 1.55
N ALA A 11 38.13 42.63 0.99
CA ALA A 11 38.50 41.22 0.97
C ALA A 11 38.75 40.77 2.42
N ALA A 12 37.83 39.98 2.97
CA ALA A 12 37.97 39.39 4.29
C ALA A 12 39.08 38.32 4.28
N ASP A 13 39.93 38.39 5.29
CA ASP A 13 41.04 37.48 5.54
C ASP A 13 40.48 36.19 6.18
N GLU A 14 39.93 35.30 5.37
CA GLU A 14 39.55 33.95 5.82
C GLU A 14 40.82 33.12 5.98
N ALA A 15 41.23 32.94 7.23
CA ALA A 15 42.41 32.19 7.59
C ALA A 15 42.09 30.69 7.59
N GLU A 16 42.67 29.97 6.62
CA GLU A 16 42.77 28.51 6.59
C GLU A 16 43.09 27.95 7.99
N PRO A 17 42.42 26.88 8.45
CA PRO A 17 42.76 26.21 9.70
C PRO A 17 44.16 25.61 9.61
N ASP A 18 44.89 25.66 10.73
CA ASP A 18 46.27 25.16 10.86
C ASP A 18 46.28 23.63 10.81
N GLY A 19 46.29 23.09 9.58
CA GLY A 19 46.15 21.66 9.31
C GLY A 19 47.26 20.84 9.94
N THR A 20 46.88 19.93 10.85
CA THR A 20 47.74 18.80 11.20
C THR A 20 47.93 17.95 9.96
N ALA A 21 49.16 17.93 9.43
CA ALA A 21 49.50 17.05 8.32
C ALA A 21 49.12 15.61 8.68
N VAL A 22 48.33 14.96 7.82
CA VAL A 22 47.93 13.57 7.99
C VAL A 22 49.18 12.71 7.89
N ASP A 23 49.33 11.78 8.84
CA ASP A 23 50.53 10.97 8.97
C ASP A 23 50.37 9.69 8.15
N LEU A 24 50.61 9.80 6.84
CA LEU A 24 50.43 8.70 5.87
C LEU A 24 51.28 7.47 6.20
N GLU A 25 52.46 7.65 6.81
CA GLU A 25 53.30 6.55 7.31
C GLU A 25 52.58 5.80 8.45
N ALA A 26 51.84 6.51 9.30
CA ALA A 26 51.01 5.92 10.36
C ALA A 26 49.61 5.44 9.90
N ILE A 27 49.18 5.75 8.67
CA ILE A 27 48.01 5.11 8.03
C ILE A 27 48.45 3.80 7.39
N GLY A 28 49.57 3.80 6.65
CA GLY A 28 50.19 2.58 6.14
C GLY A 28 50.51 1.57 7.25
N GLU A 29 51.14 2.00 8.36
CA GLU A 29 51.38 1.13 9.54
C GLU A 29 50.08 0.56 10.18
N ARG A 30 48.89 1.05 9.81
CA ARG A 30 47.59 0.47 10.22
C ARG A 30 46.99 -0.45 9.17
N LEU A 31 47.10 -0.13 7.87
CA LEU A 31 46.67 -1.04 6.81
C LEU A 31 47.57 -2.29 6.75
N ASP A 32 48.90 -2.15 6.90
CA ASP A 32 49.87 -3.24 7.14
C ASP A 32 49.44 -4.16 8.31
N ALA A 33 48.76 -3.61 9.33
CA ALA A 33 48.30 -4.36 10.49
C ALA A 33 46.97 -5.08 10.21
N VAL A 34 45.97 -4.39 9.67
CA VAL A 34 44.70 -5.01 9.24
C VAL A 34 44.96 -6.12 8.22
N ALA A 35 45.88 -5.93 7.27
CA ALA A 35 46.28 -6.96 6.31
C ALA A 35 46.87 -8.21 6.98
N ALA A 36 47.65 -8.04 8.05
CA ALA A 36 48.20 -9.16 8.82
C ALA A 36 47.14 -9.87 9.68
N ASP A 37 46.16 -9.12 10.19
CA ASP A 37 45.03 -9.67 10.95
C ASP A 37 44.04 -10.40 9.99
N VAL A 38 43.89 -9.93 8.74
CA VAL A 38 43.19 -10.64 7.65
C VAL A 38 43.92 -11.93 7.25
N GLU A 39 45.25 -11.93 7.10
CA GLU A 39 46.03 -13.18 6.92
C GLU A 39 45.85 -14.17 8.10
N GLU A 40 45.62 -13.69 9.34
CA GLU A 40 45.32 -14.55 10.49
C GLU A 40 43.86 -15.05 10.49
N LEU A 41 42.89 -14.25 10.01
CA LEU A 41 41.49 -14.67 9.80
C LEU A 41 41.35 -15.72 8.69
N GLU A 42 41.97 -15.54 7.52
CA GLU A 42 42.03 -16.57 6.47
C GLU A 42 42.55 -17.90 7.04
N GLY A 43 43.64 -17.84 7.80
CA GLY A 43 44.27 -19.00 8.43
C GLY A 43 43.51 -19.60 9.62
N ALA A 44 42.58 -18.85 10.22
CA ALA A 44 41.67 -19.33 11.26
C ALA A 44 40.44 -20.01 10.62
N LEU A 45 39.86 -19.41 9.58
CA LEU A 45 38.75 -19.95 8.81
C LEU A 45 39.13 -21.25 8.08
N GLU A 46 40.31 -21.32 7.44
CA GLU A 46 40.88 -22.58 6.89
C GLU A 46 41.07 -23.69 7.95
N ALA A 47 41.02 -23.35 9.25
CA ALA A 47 41.37 -24.23 10.36
C ALA A 47 40.22 -24.52 11.34
N ALA A 48 39.03 -23.94 11.13
CA ALA A 48 37.82 -24.27 11.88
C ALA A 48 37.41 -25.72 11.62
N GLU A 49 37.05 -26.48 12.67
CA GLU A 49 36.51 -27.84 12.55
C GLU A 49 35.09 -27.95 13.17
N THR A 50 34.55 -26.87 13.77
CA THR A 50 33.24 -26.81 14.45
C THR A 50 32.59 -25.41 14.44
N GLU A 51 31.29 -25.31 14.71
CA GLU A 51 30.58 -24.02 14.90
C GLU A 51 31.16 -23.20 16.07
N ASP A 52 31.61 -23.88 17.14
CA ASP A 52 32.30 -23.31 18.30
C ASP A 52 33.66 -22.66 17.91
N ASP A 53 34.22 -23.00 16.72
CA ASP A 53 35.36 -22.31 16.10
C ASP A 53 34.91 -21.15 15.17
N LEU A 54 33.83 -21.33 14.39
CA LEU A 54 33.30 -20.30 13.47
C LEU A 54 32.78 -19.07 14.23
N ASP A 55 32.15 -19.24 15.40
CA ASP A 55 31.78 -18.16 16.32
C ASP A 55 32.98 -17.29 16.75
N VAL A 56 34.18 -17.87 16.83
CA VAL A 56 35.41 -17.15 17.15
C VAL A 56 35.91 -16.39 15.93
N VAL A 57 35.85 -17.00 14.74
CA VAL A 57 36.21 -16.32 13.47
C VAL A 57 35.30 -15.13 13.20
N GLU A 58 33.97 -15.27 13.39
CA GLU A 58 33.02 -14.16 13.27
C GLU A 58 33.35 -13.03 14.25
N THR A 59 33.58 -13.36 15.53
CA THR A 59 33.92 -12.38 16.58
C THR A 59 35.21 -11.60 16.26
N ASP A 60 36.22 -12.26 15.72
CA ASP A 60 37.49 -11.62 15.37
C ASP A 60 37.38 -10.86 14.03
N LEU A 61 36.59 -11.34 13.05
CA LEU A 61 36.28 -10.64 11.79
C LEU A 61 35.57 -9.31 12.04
N ASP A 62 34.55 -9.32 12.90
CA ASP A 62 33.79 -8.14 13.33
C ASP A 62 34.72 -7.09 13.98
N SER A 63 35.74 -7.55 14.72
CA SER A 63 36.77 -6.69 15.31
C SER A 63 37.73 -6.09 14.27
N VAL A 64 38.18 -6.88 13.29
CA VAL A 64 39.10 -6.42 12.23
C VAL A 64 38.39 -5.44 11.28
N ARG A 65 37.11 -5.68 10.96
CA ARG A 65 36.27 -4.74 10.20
C ARG A 65 36.11 -3.41 10.92
N ALA A 66 35.83 -3.42 12.22
CA ALA A 66 35.71 -2.21 13.02
C ALA A 66 37.05 -1.43 13.15
N ASP A 67 38.19 -2.13 13.17
CA ASP A 67 39.50 -1.48 13.14
C ASP A 67 39.84 -0.89 11.75
N LEU A 68 39.43 -1.52 10.64
CA LEU A 68 39.52 -0.98 9.28
C LEU A 68 38.63 0.26 9.08
N GLU A 69 37.34 0.19 9.43
CA GLU A 69 36.40 1.32 9.36
C GLU A 69 36.89 2.57 10.13
N SER A 70 37.79 2.38 11.10
CA SER A 70 38.41 3.47 11.87
C SER A 70 39.70 4.04 11.23
N VAL A 71 40.04 3.65 9.99
CA VAL A 71 41.13 4.21 9.19
C VAL A 71 40.61 5.32 8.26
N GLU A 72 40.74 6.58 8.70
CA GLU A 72 40.42 7.75 7.87
C GLU A 72 41.53 7.98 6.81
N VAL A 73 41.40 7.38 5.63
CA VAL A 73 42.25 7.69 4.46
C VAL A 73 41.88 9.09 3.92
N PRO A 74 42.84 10.00 3.68
CA PRO A 74 42.56 11.33 3.15
C PRO A 74 42.32 11.31 1.63
N GLU A 75 41.43 12.18 1.14
CA GLU A 75 41.24 12.40 -0.30
C GLU A 75 42.58 12.83 -0.97
N PRO A 76 42.94 12.26 -2.14
CA PRO A 76 44.16 12.63 -2.84
C PRO A 76 44.11 14.09 -3.34
N PRO A 77 45.26 14.76 -3.47
CA PRO A 77 45.31 16.16 -3.92
C PRO A 77 44.82 16.29 -5.36
N GLU A 78 43.93 17.26 -5.65
CA GLU A 78 43.49 17.55 -7.02
C GLU A 78 44.69 17.90 -7.93
N THR A 79 45.02 17.00 -8.86
CA THR A 79 45.99 17.19 -9.94
C THR A 79 45.37 17.95 -11.12
N ASP A 80 46.17 18.72 -11.86
CA ASP A 80 45.69 19.40 -13.07
C ASP A 80 45.50 18.36 -14.20
N GLU A 81 44.39 18.41 -14.96
CA GLU A 81 44.01 17.45 -16.04
C GLU A 81 45.01 17.31 -17.24
N GLU A 82 46.22 17.87 -17.15
CA GLU A 82 47.29 17.77 -18.17
C GLU A 82 48.62 17.13 -17.65
N GLU A 83 48.64 16.48 -16.48
CA GLU A 83 49.78 15.68 -16.01
C GLU A 83 49.87 14.29 -16.72
N ASP A 84 51.06 13.71 -16.84
CA ASP A 84 51.38 12.65 -17.83
C ASP A 84 50.91 11.22 -17.38
N GLU A 85 50.44 10.38 -18.33
CA GLU A 85 50.09 8.94 -18.13
C GLU A 85 51.28 8.03 -17.65
N ASP A 86 52.43 8.61 -17.32
CA ASP A 86 53.71 7.96 -16.96
C ASP A 86 54.19 8.34 -15.52
N GLU A 87 53.42 9.10 -14.72
CA GLU A 87 53.76 9.41 -13.32
C GLU A 87 53.24 8.34 -12.33
N ASP A 88 53.97 8.15 -11.22
CA ASP A 88 53.59 7.21 -10.15
C ASP A 88 52.38 7.79 -9.36
N PRO A 89 51.42 6.97 -8.88
CA PRO A 89 50.21 7.44 -8.19
C PRO A 89 50.53 8.20 -6.89
N ALA A 90 49.56 9.01 -6.42
CA ALA A 90 49.72 9.70 -5.14
C ALA A 90 49.75 8.68 -3.97
N PRO A 91 50.54 8.90 -2.90
CA PRO A 91 50.54 8.00 -1.74
C PRO A 91 49.16 7.85 -1.09
N GLU A 92 48.31 8.88 -1.19
CA GLU A 92 46.91 8.85 -0.81
C GLU A 92 46.06 7.91 -1.69
N GLU A 93 46.35 7.80 -2.99
CA GLU A 93 45.72 6.83 -3.90
C GLU A 93 46.23 5.40 -3.66
N GLU A 94 47.52 5.23 -3.34
CA GLU A 94 48.09 3.92 -2.97
C GLU A 94 47.42 3.38 -1.69
N LEU A 95 47.25 4.23 -0.67
CA LEU A 95 46.58 3.85 0.59
C LEU A 95 45.07 3.63 0.43
N GLN A 96 44.39 4.36 -0.47
CA GLN A 96 42.97 4.08 -0.76
C GLN A 96 42.81 2.75 -1.50
N ALA A 97 43.69 2.44 -2.46
CA ALA A 97 43.65 1.14 -3.15
C ALA A 97 43.93 -0.04 -2.20
N GLU A 98 44.81 0.15 -1.21
CA GLU A 98 45.06 -0.83 -0.14
C GLU A 98 43.84 -0.98 0.80
N TYR A 99 43.17 0.11 1.16
CA TYR A 99 41.91 0.07 1.90
C TYR A 99 40.82 -0.69 1.11
N ASP A 100 40.64 -0.38 -0.17
CA ASP A 100 39.63 -1.00 -1.03
C ASP A 100 39.91 -2.52 -1.24
N GLU A 101 41.19 -2.93 -1.29
CA GLU A 101 41.60 -4.35 -1.36
C GLU A 101 41.28 -5.10 -0.05
N LEU A 102 41.45 -4.46 1.11
CA LEU A 102 41.13 -5.03 2.43
C LEU A 102 39.63 -5.06 2.73
N GLU A 103 38.86 -4.06 2.31
CA GLU A 103 37.39 -4.07 2.39
C GLU A 103 36.82 -5.21 1.51
N GLY A 104 37.40 -5.41 0.32
CA GLY A 104 37.09 -6.55 -0.54
C GLY A 104 37.41 -7.90 0.12
N ALA A 105 38.62 -8.07 0.68
CA ALA A 105 39.04 -9.30 1.33
C ALA A 105 38.18 -9.65 2.56
N LEU A 106 37.76 -8.66 3.35
CA LEU A 106 36.82 -8.89 4.47
C LEU A 106 35.42 -9.29 3.98
N SER A 107 34.95 -8.74 2.85
CA SER A 107 33.67 -9.14 2.25
C SER A 107 33.71 -10.52 1.60
N ASP A 108 34.86 -10.94 1.07
CA ASP A 108 35.06 -12.32 0.58
C ASP A 108 35.13 -13.29 1.78
N LEU A 109 35.81 -12.93 2.88
CA LEU A 109 35.83 -13.71 4.13
C LEU A 109 34.46 -13.84 4.81
N GLU A 110 33.65 -12.78 4.79
CA GLU A 110 32.25 -12.79 5.26
C GLU A 110 31.43 -13.82 4.47
N SER A 111 31.61 -13.88 3.15
CA SER A 111 30.96 -14.89 2.30
C SER A 111 31.52 -16.31 2.47
N ASP A 112 32.84 -16.48 2.65
CA ASP A 112 33.46 -17.80 2.87
C ASP A 112 33.16 -18.34 4.29
N LEU A 113 32.80 -17.47 5.26
CA LEU A 113 32.29 -17.84 6.58
C LEU A 113 30.84 -18.33 6.48
N ASP A 114 29.96 -17.57 5.81
CA ASP A 114 28.56 -17.95 5.56
C ASP A 114 28.47 -19.28 4.78
N ASP A 115 29.30 -19.49 3.73
CA ASP A 115 29.38 -20.74 2.96
C ASP A 115 29.89 -21.96 3.79
N GLN A 116 30.38 -21.73 5.02
CA GLN A 116 30.87 -22.78 5.94
C GLN A 116 30.00 -23.00 7.19
N ARG A 117 29.09 -22.08 7.53
CA ARG A 117 28.11 -22.29 8.62
C ARG A 117 27.22 -23.49 8.31
N GLY A 118 27.06 -24.37 9.29
CA GLY A 118 26.15 -25.51 9.23
C GLY A 118 24.68 -25.08 9.31
N PRO A 119 23.75 -25.87 8.77
CA PRO A 119 22.31 -25.61 8.92
C PRO A 119 21.90 -25.84 10.39
N TYR A 120 21.02 -24.99 10.92
CA TYR A 120 20.56 -25.05 12.30
C TYR A 120 19.16 -25.65 12.43
N GLY A 121 18.88 -26.21 13.60
CA GLY A 121 17.52 -26.66 13.96
C GLY A 121 16.50 -25.52 14.06
N GLU A 122 16.92 -24.25 14.16
CA GLU A 122 16.02 -23.10 14.12
C GLU A 122 15.66 -22.64 12.70
N ASP A 123 16.52 -22.90 11.69
CA ASP A 123 16.17 -22.69 10.28
C ASP A 123 15.01 -23.60 9.87
N VAL A 124 15.10 -24.89 10.24
CA VAL A 124 14.03 -25.89 10.03
C VAL A 124 12.71 -25.44 10.67
N VAL A 125 12.75 -24.83 11.85
CA VAL A 125 11.56 -24.28 12.51
C VAL A 125 11.00 -23.09 11.72
N SER A 126 11.85 -22.21 11.19
CA SER A 126 11.40 -21.09 10.36
C SER A 126 10.71 -21.54 9.08
N GLU A 127 11.26 -22.53 8.37
CA GLU A 127 10.64 -23.07 7.14
C GLU A 127 9.28 -23.74 7.44
N ILE A 128 9.14 -24.42 8.58
CA ILE A 128 7.85 -24.98 9.04
C ILE A 128 6.83 -23.87 9.37
N ASP A 129 7.28 -22.81 10.06
CA ASP A 129 6.43 -21.65 10.41
C ASP A 129 5.98 -20.87 9.16
N ASP A 130 6.85 -20.70 8.15
CA ASP A 130 6.51 -20.03 6.88
C ASP A 130 5.58 -20.90 6.00
N ALA A 131 5.75 -22.23 5.99
CA ALA A 131 4.80 -23.16 5.38
C ALA A 131 3.41 -23.10 6.06
N SER A 132 3.38 -23.03 7.40
CA SER A 132 2.16 -22.82 8.19
C SER A 132 1.51 -21.45 7.89
N GLY A 133 2.33 -20.40 7.74
CA GLY A 133 1.90 -19.07 7.30
C GLY A 133 1.27 -19.06 5.90
N THR A 134 1.82 -19.84 4.96
CA THR A 134 1.27 -20.00 3.61
C THR A 134 -0.08 -20.73 3.64
N ILE A 135 -0.19 -21.83 4.39
CA ILE A 135 -1.44 -22.59 4.57
C ILE A 135 -2.55 -21.72 5.18
N THR A 136 -2.23 -20.91 6.20
CA THR A 136 -3.22 -20.12 6.95
C THR A 136 -3.63 -18.81 6.28
N SER A 137 -2.77 -18.22 5.45
CA SER A 137 -3.07 -16.96 4.75
C SER A 137 -3.77 -17.15 3.40
N THR A 138 -3.61 -18.30 2.75
CA THR A 138 -4.18 -18.61 1.42
C THR A 138 -5.58 -19.23 1.49
N ARG A 139 -6.45 -18.90 0.52
CA ARG A 139 -7.79 -19.48 0.40
C ARG A 139 -7.77 -20.72 -0.49
N TRP A 140 -7.77 -21.90 0.12
CA TRP A 140 -7.72 -23.18 -0.58
C TRP A 140 -9.07 -23.70 -1.09
N THR A 141 -9.05 -24.67 -2.01
CA THR A 141 -10.25 -25.35 -2.54
C THR A 141 -10.53 -26.68 -1.84
N GLU A 142 -11.67 -27.34 -2.11
CA GLU A 142 -11.91 -28.73 -1.66
C GLU A 142 -10.88 -29.74 -2.22
N GLU A 143 -10.15 -29.39 -3.28
CA GLU A 143 -9.11 -30.20 -3.91
C GLU A 143 -7.75 -29.88 -3.26
N GLY A 144 -7.39 -28.58 -3.20
CA GLY A 144 -6.20 -28.09 -2.48
C GLY A 144 -6.16 -28.48 -0.99
N ASN A 145 -7.29 -28.41 -0.27
CA ASN A 145 -7.36 -28.89 1.12
C ASN A 145 -7.13 -30.40 1.28
N ALA A 146 -7.21 -31.20 0.21
CA ALA A 146 -6.81 -32.61 0.24
C ALA A 146 -5.33 -32.75 -0.15
N GLU A 147 -4.86 -31.98 -1.13
CA GLU A 147 -3.46 -31.92 -1.57
C GLU A 147 -2.54 -31.50 -0.39
N LEU A 148 -2.90 -30.45 0.37
CA LEU A 148 -2.21 -30.03 1.59
C LEU A 148 -2.18 -31.08 2.71
N ILE A 149 -3.23 -31.91 2.84
CA ILE A 149 -3.26 -32.99 3.84
C ILE A 149 -2.32 -34.11 3.40
N ASP A 150 -2.34 -34.51 2.13
CA ASP A 150 -1.43 -35.53 1.59
C ASP A 150 0.04 -35.06 1.71
N ALA A 151 0.33 -33.77 1.47
CA ALA A 151 1.66 -33.16 1.60
C ALA A 151 2.17 -33.13 3.06
N VAL A 152 1.35 -32.65 4.02
CA VAL A 152 1.72 -32.66 5.44
C VAL A 152 1.81 -34.10 5.99
N GLU A 153 0.98 -35.05 5.54
CA GLU A 153 1.20 -36.48 5.89
C GLU A 153 2.55 -37.00 5.35
N GLY A 154 3.00 -36.54 4.17
CA GLY A 154 4.32 -36.83 3.61
C GLY A 154 5.47 -36.29 4.47
N PHE A 155 5.46 -34.99 4.75
CA PHE A 155 6.45 -34.32 5.61
C PHE A 155 6.59 -34.99 6.99
N LEU A 156 5.46 -35.36 7.62
CA LEU A 156 5.49 -36.03 8.93
C LEU A 156 6.07 -37.46 8.88
N ASP A 157 5.88 -38.21 7.78
CA ASP A 157 6.49 -39.53 7.58
C ASP A 157 8.03 -39.40 7.41
N GLU A 158 8.51 -38.31 6.81
CA GLU A 158 9.95 -37.98 6.65
C GLU A 158 10.55 -37.49 7.98
N LEU A 159 9.82 -36.67 8.75
CA LEU A 159 10.20 -36.19 10.09
C LEU A 159 10.30 -37.36 11.10
N GLU A 160 9.37 -38.33 11.11
CA GLU A 160 9.55 -39.56 11.90
C GLU A 160 10.73 -40.40 11.37
N GLY A 161 11.02 -40.34 10.08
CA GLY A 161 12.19 -40.98 9.46
C GLY A 161 13.54 -40.42 9.93
N LEU A 162 13.63 -39.10 10.10
CA LEU A 162 14.85 -38.36 10.46
C LEU A 162 15.03 -38.22 11.97
N LEU A 163 14.06 -37.60 12.67
CA LEU A 163 14.12 -37.36 14.12
C LEU A 163 13.71 -38.58 14.97
N GLY A 164 12.88 -39.47 14.43
CA GLY A 164 12.19 -40.49 15.24
C GLY A 164 11.15 -39.90 16.21
N ALA A 165 10.81 -38.63 16.06
CA ALA A 165 9.65 -37.99 16.67
C ALA A 165 8.40 -38.31 15.83
N SER A 166 7.28 -38.63 16.49
CA SER A 166 6.05 -39.03 15.83
C SER A 166 4.95 -38.05 16.19
N VAL A 167 4.71 -37.10 15.28
CA VAL A 167 3.62 -36.11 15.33
C VAL A 167 2.41 -36.69 14.60
N ALA A 168 1.20 -36.23 14.92
CA ALA A 168 -0.02 -36.72 14.29
C ALA A 168 -0.99 -35.57 14.03
N LEU A 169 -1.59 -35.55 12.84
CA LEU A 169 -2.62 -34.59 12.46
C LEU A 169 -3.67 -34.37 13.55
N ALA A 170 -3.99 -33.09 13.81
CA ALA A 170 -5.00 -32.66 14.76
C ALA A 170 -6.43 -33.19 14.46
N ASP A 171 -7.39 -32.92 15.34
CA ASP A 171 -8.75 -33.46 15.29
C ASP A 171 -9.51 -33.13 13.97
N GLU A 172 -10.40 -34.01 13.52
CA GLU A 172 -11.16 -33.89 12.25
C GLU A 172 -12.33 -32.87 12.31
N ASP A 173 -12.61 -32.24 13.47
CA ASP A 173 -13.78 -31.36 13.68
C ASP A 173 -13.51 -29.87 13.36
N ASP A 174 -12.25 -29.48 13.11
CA ASP A 174 -11.81 -28.09 12.84
C ASP A 174 -11.58 -27.80 11.34
N GLU A 175 -11.36 -26.52 11.00
CA GLU A 175 -11.07 -26.09 9.62
C GLU A 175 -9.66 -26.55 9.17
N VAL A 176 -9.52 -27.02 7.93
CA VAL A 176 -8.31 -27.72 7.48
C VAL A 176 -7.04 -26.88 7.64
N ALA A 177 -7.07 -25.59 7.30
CA ALA A 177 -5.92 -24.70 7.50
C ALA A 177 -5.49 -24.64 8.98
N ALA A 178 -6.42 -24.39 9.92
CA ALA A 178 -6.15 -24.34 11.36
C ALA A 178 -5.78 -25.72 11.96
N ARG A 179 -6.23 -26.81 11.34
CA ARG A 179 -5.86 -28.19 11.69
C ARG A 179 -4.42 -28.50 11.28
N LEU A 180 -3.98 -28.00 10.12
CA LEU A 180 -2.61 -28.16 9.62
C LEU A 180 -1.65 -27.22 10.35
N GLU A 181 -2.03 -25.95 10.59
CA GLU A 181 -1.36 -24.99 11.47
C GLU A 181 -0.98 -25.66 12.81
N ALA A 182 -1.97 -26.13 13.57
CA ALA A 182 -1.74 -26.81 14.85
C ALA A 182 -0.99 -28.16 14.76
N THR A 183 -0.79 -28.72 13.56
CA THR A 183 0.03 -29.92 13.35
C THR A 183 1.48 -29.56 13.00
N LEU A 184 1.68 -28.46 12.27
CA LEU A 184 3.00 -27.90 11.98
C LEU A 184 3.60 -27.22 13.23
N ASP A 185 2.79 -26.57 14.07
CA ASP A 185 3.16 -26.14 15.43
C ASP A 185 3.76 -27.31 16.24
N ASP A 186 3.04 -28.44 16.32
CA ASP A 186 3.48 -29.67 17.02
C ASP A 186 4.74 -30.30 16.36
N ALA A 187 5.03 -30.00 15.08
CA ALA A 187 6.22 -30.45 14.37
C ALA A 187 7.44 -29.54 14.60
N ALA A 188 7.26 -28.22 14.58
CA ALA A 188 8.26 -27.23 14.95
C ALA A 188 8.69 -27.41 16.42
N ASP A 189 7.72 -27.58 17.34
CA ASP A 189 7.99 -27.94 18.75
C ASP A 189 8.81 -29.25 18.83
N ALA A 190 8.55 -30.24 17.97
CA ALA A 190 9.29 -31.51 17.96
C ALA A 190 10.74 -31.40 17.41
N VAL A 191 10.99 -30.49 16.47
CA VAL A 191 12.36 -30.14 16.01
C VAL A 191 13.10 -29.42 17.15
N ALA A 192 12.48 -28.41 17.75
CA ALA A 192 13.08 -27.60 18.81
C ALA A 192 13.37 -28.39 20.11
N ASP A 193 12.44 -29.22 20.57
CA ASP A 193 12.62 -30.10 21.74
C ASP A 193 13.58 -31.29 21.43
N GLY A 194 13.91 -31.49 20.14
CA GLY A 194 14.98 -32.37 19.67
C GLY A 194 16.38 -31.87 20.04
N ALA A 195 16.57 -30.54 20.11
CA ALA A 195 17.82 -29.86 20.47
C ALA A 195 19.04 -30.35 19.66
N LEU A 196 18.89 -30.32 18.33
CA LEU A 196 19.89 -30.75 17.35
C LEU A 196 21.18 -29.93 17.46
N ASP A 197 22.32 -30.63 17.35
CA ASP A 197 23.66 -30.03 17.36
C ASP A 197 24.11 -29.80 15.90
N ALA A 198 24.49 -28.57 15.55
CA ALA A 198 24.80 -28.21 14.17
C ALA A 198 26.00 -28.98 13.58
N ASP A 199 26.95 -29.41 14.43
CA ASP A 199 28.08 -30.25 14.04
C ASP A 199 27.74 -31.76 14.07
N ASP A 200 27.21 -32.26 15.20
CA ASP A 200 27.00 -33.71 15.42
C ASP A 200 25.74 -34.24 14.67
N ASP A 201 24.75 -33.39 14.37
CA ASP A 201 23.47 -33.73 13.70
C ASP A 201 23.28 -33.11 12.28
N ALA A 202 24.31 -32.51 11.67
CA ALA A 202 24.23 -31.82 10.36
C ALA A 202 23.48 -32.59 9.23
N GLU A 203 23.71 -33.91 9.11
CA GLU A 203 23.04 -34.77 8.10
C GLU A 203 21.52 -34.91 8.38
N THR A 204 21.11 -34.78 9.64
CA THR A 204 19.71 -34.76 10.07
C THR A 204 19.06 -33.42 9.74
N ILE A 205 19.72 -32.31 10.08
CA ILE A 205 19.17 -30.96 9.88
C ILE A 205 19.04 -30.65 8.38
N ALA A 206 20.06 -30.96 7.58
CA ALA A 206 19.99 -30.79 6.12
C ALA A 206 18.86 -31.61 5.48
N GLY A 207 18.58 -32.82 5.98
CA GLY A 207 17.45 -33.64 5.53
C GLY A 207 16.09 -33.10 5.95
N LEU A 208 16.00 -32.42 7.10
CA LEU A 208 14.77 -31.75 7.54
C LEU A 208 14.50 -30.48 6.73
N LEU A 209 15.54 -29.74 6.33
CA LEU A 209 15.42 -28.63 5.38
C LEU A 209 14.99 -29.11 3.98
N GLU A 210 15.57 -30.19 3.45
CA GLU A 210 15.15 -30.80 2.18
C GLU A 210 13.66 -31.22 2.24
N ALA A 211 13.20 -31.80 3.36
CA ALA A 211 11.80 -32.14 3.56
C ALA A 211 10.86 -30.93 3.74
N ALA A 212 11.35 -29.80 4.27
CA ALA A 212 10.58 -28.56 4.41
C ALA A 212 10.45 -27.79 3.07
N ASP A 213 11.51 -27.77 2.25
CA ASP A 213 11.48 -27.22 0.88
C ASP A 213 10.58 -28.05 -0.05
N ASP A 214 10.61 -29.39 0.05
CA ASP A 214 9.66 -30.27 -0.64
C ASP A 214 8.21 -30.04 -0.13
N LEU A 215 7.98 -29.84 1.19
CA LEU A 215 6.66 -29.49 1.73
C LEU A 215 6.15 -28.14 1.18
N GLN A 216 6.96 -27.08 1.25
CA GLN A 216 6.60 -25.76 0.72
C GLN A 216 6.36 -25.82 -0.80
N SER A 217 7.14 -26.63 -1.52
CA SER A 217 6.90 -26.90 -2.95
C SER A 217 5.57 -27.61 -3.21
N GLU A 218 5.16 -28.59 -2.40
CA GLU A 218 3.84 -29.25 -2.52
C GLU A 218 2.68 -28.35 -2.06
N ILE A 219 2.92 -27.38 -1.18
CA ILE A 219 1.96 -26.32 -0.81
C ILE A 219 1.76 -25.34 -1.98
N ASP A 220 2.83 -24.89 -2.62
CA ASP A 220 2.77 -23.95 -3.76
C ASP A 220 2.17 -24.56 -5.05
N ASP A 221 2.25 -25.89 -5.22
CA ASP A 221 1.60 -26.62 -6.34
C ASP A 221 0.13 -27.01 -6.03
N ALA A 222 -0.38 -26.76 -4.81
CA ALA A 222 -1.74 -27.14 -4.39
C ALA A 222 -2.84 -26.19 -4.90
N THR A 223 -4.06 -26.72 -5.11
CA THR A 223 -5.12 -25.97 -5.84
C THR A 223 -5.73 -24.81 -5.02
N GLU A 224 -5.28 -23.58 -5.29
CA GLU A 224 -5.84 -22.33 -4.77
C GLU A 224 -7.28 -22.05 -5.24
N TRP A 225 -8.01 -21.23 -4.48
CA TRP A 225 -9.30 -20.68 -4.93
C TRP A 225 -9.15 -19.77 -6.15
N THR A 226 -7.99 -19.11 -6.30
CA THR A 226 -7.70 -18.17 -7.39
C THR A 226 -7.56 -18.86 -8.75
N ASP A 227 -7.03 -20.08 -8.80
CA ASP A 227 -6.89 -20.91 -10.02
C ASP A 227 -8.22 -21.27 -10.69
N LEU A 228 -9.29 -21.33 -9.90
CA LEU A 228 -10.62 -21.67 -10.39
C LEU A 228 -11.10 -20.62 -11.40
N GLU A 229 -11.65 -21.05 -12.54
CA GLU A 229 -12.37 -20.12 -13.44
C GLU A 229 -13.37 -19.28 -12.62
N ILE A 230 -13.50 -17.98 -12.90
CA ILE A 230 -14.52 -17.08 -12.31
C ILE A 230 -15.93 -17.72 -12.27
N ARG A 231 -16.27 -18.54 -13.28
CA ARG A 231 -17.53 -19.30 -13.37
C ARG A 231 -17.69 -20.46 -12.40
N GLU A 232 -16.58 -21.02 -11.94
CA GLU A 232 -16.46 -22.09 -10.96
C GLU A 232 -16.56 -21.50 -9.56
N GLN A 233 -15.77 -20.46 -9.25
CA GLN A 233 -15.84 -19.71 -7.98
C GLN A 233 -17.27 -19.26 -7.68
N LEU A 234 -17.89 -18.51 -8.59
CA LEU A 234 -19.29 -18.05 -8.47
C LEU A 234 -20.32 -19.19 -8.41
N ARG A 235 -19.99 -20.40 -8.86
CA ARG A 235 -20.89 -21.57 -8.72
C ARG A 235 -20.77 -22.22 -7.35
N ARG A 236 -19.56 -22.27 -6.79
CA ARG A 236 -19.32 -22.72 -5.41
C ARG A 236 -19.98 -21.75 -4.41
N GLU A 237 -19.92 -20.44 -4.68
CA GLU A 237 -20.59 -19.37 -3.92
C GLU A 237 -22.11 -19.23 -4.16
N GLY A 238 -22.75 -20.14 -4.92
CA GLY A 238 -24.20 -20.16 -5.13
C GLY A 238 -24.79 -19.02 -6.00
N TYR A 239 -23.98 -18.18 -6.64
CA TYR A 239 -24.42 -17.01 -7.44
C TYR A 239 -25.36 -17.38 -8.60
N TYR A 240 -25.29 -18.60 -9.11
CA TYR A 240 -26.20 -19.08 -10.16
C TYR A 240 -27.49 -19.74 -9.63
N ASP A 241 -27.62 -19.98 -8.32
CA ASP A 241 -28.77 -20.73 -7.76
C ASP A 241 -30.10 -19.95 -7.84
N VAL A 242 -30.03 -18.64 -8.06
CA VAL A 242 -31.20 -17.81 -8.36
C VAL A 242 -31.78 -18.05 -9.77
N LEU A 243 -31.15 -18.90 -10.60
CA LEU A 243 -31.51 -19.13 -12.01
C LEU A 243 -32.32 -20.41 -12.25
N ASP A 244 -33.65 -20.31 -12.18
CA ASP A 244 -34.57 -21.32 -12.75
C ASP A 244 -34.25 -21.64 -14.24
N HIS A 245 -33.79 -20.63 -14.98
CA HIS A 245 -33.41 -20.72 -16.40
C HIS A 245 -32.63 -19.47 -16.84
N VAL A 246 -31.63 -19.66 -17.72
CA VAL A 246 -30.93 -18.56 -18.39
C VAL A 246 -31.83 -17.95 -19.46
N LYS A 247 -32.15 -16.66 -19.35
CA LYS A 247 -32.93 -15.90 -20.33
C LYS A 247 -32.13 -14.84 -21.09
N ASP A 248 -31.18 -14.19 -20.42
CA ASP A 248 -30.29 -13.18 -21.01
C ASP A 248 -28.85 -13.72 -21.03
N PHE A 249 -27.99 -13.19 -21.91
CA PHE A 249 -26.57 -13.54 -22.00
C PHE A 249 -25.73 -12.27 -21.80
N PRO A 250 -24.61 -12.29 -21.05
CA PRO A 250 -24.07 -13.43 -20.29
C PRO A 250 -25.00 -13.89 -19.15
N PRO A 251 -25.09 -15.20 -18.81
CA PRO A 251 -25.94 -15.68 -17.70
C PRO A 251 -25.62 -15.01 -16.36
N GLU A 252 -24.36 -14.65 -16.15
CA GLU A 252 -23.82 -13.85 -15.06
C GLU A 252 -24.61 -12.55 -14.85
N TRP A 253 -24.93 -11.83 -15.93
CA TRP A 253 -25.76 -10.63 -15.91
C TRP A 253 -27.23 -10.94 -15.64
N HIS A 254 -27.72 -12.13 -16.01
CA HIS A 254 -29.09 -12.53 -15.62
C HIS A 254 -29.19 -12.79 -14.12
N ALA A 255 -28.20 -13.48 -13.52
CA ALA A 255 -28.13 -13.69 -12.08
C ALA A 255 -28.11 -12.34 -11.34
N LEU A 256 -27.26 -11.40 -11.76
CA LEU A 256 -27.14 -10.06 -11.18
C LEU A 256 -28.49 -9.34 -11.03
N LYS A 257 -29.27 -9.25 -12.12
CA LYS A 257 -30.61 -8.63 -12.13
C LYS A 257 -31.65 -9.40 -11.29
N VAL A 258 -31.39 -10.66 -10.95
CA VAL A 258 -32.23 -11.43 -10.04
C VAL A 258 -31.80 -11.19 -8.59
N HIS A 259 -30.50 -11.11 -8.29
CA HIS A 259 -29.97 -10.69 -6.98
C HIS A 259 -30.40 -9.26 -6.62
N GLU A 260 -30.21 -8.28 -7.52
CA GLU A 260 -30.68 -6.88 -7.42
C GLU A 260 -32.17 -6.83 -7.03
N LYS A 261 -32.99 -7.64 -7.70
CA LYS A 261 -34.44 -7.70 -7.48
C LYS A 261 -34.84 -8.43 -6.19
N GLN A 262 -34.00 -9.34 -5.68
CA GLN A 262 -34.22 -10.03 -4.40
C GLN A 262 -33.71 -9.21 -3.21
N GLY A 263 -32.75 -8.31 -3.42
CA GLY A 263 -32.06 -7.56 -2.36
C GLY A 263 -30.79 -8.27 -1.85
N ASN A 264 -30.21 -9.17 -2.64
CA ASN A 264 -29.07 -10.00 -2.23
C ASN A 264 -27.75 -9.20 -2.43
N VAL A 265 -27.46 -8.23 -1.56
CA VAL A 265 -26.33 -7.29 -1.72
C VAL A 265 -24.98 -8.02 -1.76
N ASP A 266 -24.74 -8.93 -0.83
CA ASP A 266 -23.49 -9.71 -0.70
C ASP A 266 -23.09 -10.38 -2.02
N GLN A 267 -24.07 -10.87 -2.77
CA GLN A 267 -23.89 -11.55 -4.05
C GLN A 267 -23.66 -10.58 -5.23
N ILE A 268 -23.99 -9.29 -5.06
CA ILE A 268 -23.63 -8.21 -6.00
C ILE A 268 -22.22 -7.70 -5.70
N LEU A 269 -21.82 -7.68 -4.42
CA LEU A 269 -20.46 -7.33 -4.00
C LEU A 269 -19.46 -8.42 -4.39
N LEU A 270 -19.78 -9.69 -4.12
CA LEU A 270 -19.06 -10.85 -4.66
C LEU A 270 -18.90 -10.75 -6.18
N ALA A 271 -19.98 -10.47 -6.92
CA ALA A 271 -19.90 -10.28 -8.37
C ALA A 271 -18.95 -9.11 -8.76
N LEU A 272 -19.00 -7.99 -8.06
CA LEU A 272 -18.12 -6.83 -8.30
C LEU A 272 -16.63 -7.15 -8.00
N GLU A 273 -16.37 -8.08 -7.09
CA GLU A 273 -15.03 -8.54 -6.71
C GLU A 273 -14.49 -9.63 -7.66
N THR A 274 -15.30 -10.63 -8.01
CA THR A 274 -14.86 -11.77 -8.85
C THR A 274 -14.85 -11.47 -10.37
N PHE A 275 -15.51 -10.41 -10.85
CA PHE A 275 -15.59 -10.13 -12.30
C PHE A 275 -14.50 -9.16 -12.82
N ASP A 276 -13.42 -9.70 -13.37
CA ASP A 276 -12.48 -9.00 -14.26
C ASP A 276 -13.11 -8.67 -15.63
N SER A 277 -14.13 -7.80 -15.64
CA SER A 277 -14.76 -7.32 -16.87
C SER A 277 -15.56 -6.04 -16.69
N ASP A 278 -15.18 -4.98 -17.41
CA ASP A 278 -15.83 -3.66 -17.45
C ASP A 278 -17.38 -3.77 -17.53
N PHE A 279 -17.88 -4.69 -18.36
CA PHE A 279 -19.32 -4.88 -18.60
C PHE A 279 -20.07 -5.45 -17.38
N MET A 280 -19.41 -6.30 -16.59
CA MET A 280 -20.00 -6.83 -15.37
C MET A 280 -19.80 -5.85 -14.21
N GLU A 281 -18.64 -5.21 -14.10
CA GLU A 281 -18.38 -4.13 -13.13
C GLU A 281 -19.40 -2.99 -13.30
N ASP A 282 -19.53 -2.41 -14.50
CA ASP A 282 -20.52 -1.36 -14.81
C ASP A 282 -21.91 -1.75 -14.30
N HIS A 283 -22.36 -2.98 -14.58
CA HIS A 283 -23.69 -3.44 -14.19
C HIS A 283 -23.83 -3.75 -12.70
N CYS A 284 -22.76 -4.13 -11.99
CA CYS A 284 -22.77 -4.27 -10.54
C CYS A 284 -22.82 -2.88 -9.87
N MET A 285 -21.97 -1.95 -10.32
CA MET A 285 -21.96 -0.55 -9.87
C MET A 285 -23.31 0.14 -10.13
N GLU A 286 -23.91 -0.07 -11.30
CA GLU A 286 -25.27 0.41 -11.60
C GLU A 286 -26.34 -0.19 -10.65
N ALA A 287 -26.23 -1.47 -10.28
CA ALA A 287 -27.18 -2.10 -9.35
C ALA A 287 -27.03 -1.52 -7.94
N LEU A 288 -25.80 -1.34 -7.47
CA LEU A 288 -25.49 -0.68 -6.21
C LEU A 288 -25.98 0.79 -6.20
N GLU A 289 -25.84 1.56 -7.28
CA GLU A 289 -26.39 2.93 -7.37
C GLU A 289 -27.93 2.93 -7.32
N ARG A 290 -28.60 1.93 -7.92
CA ARG A 290 -30.07 1.83 -7.84
C ARG A 290 -30.57 1.43 -6.46
N MET A 291 -29.81 0.59 -5.74
CA MET A 291 -30.18 0.06 -4.43
C MET A 291 -29.82 1.01 -3.28
N GLY A 292 -28.62 1.58 -3.29
CA GLY A 292 -28.03 2.33 -2.18
C GLY A 292 -27.87 1.53 -0.88
N PRO A 293 -27.20 0.36 -0.88
CA PRO A 293 -27.02 -0.46 0.32
C PRO A 293 -25.85 0.05 1.19
N GLU A 294 -26.03 0.04 2.51
CA GLU A 294 -24.98 0.44 3.47
C GLU A 294 -23.80 -0.54 3.44
N GLU A 295 -24.05 -1.81 3.11
CA GLU A 295 -23.06 -2.88 2.98
C GLU A 295 -22.04 -2.63 1.84
N ALA A 296 -22.28 -1.64 0.96
CA ALA A 296 -21.35 -1.24 -0.09
C ALA A 296 -20.44 -0.05 0.28
N ILE A 297 -20.51 0.51 1.49
CA ILE A 297 -19.73 1.69 1.88
C ILE A 297 -18.22 1.46 1.69
N ASP A 298 -17.62 0.45 2.33
CA ASP A 298 -16.16 0.26 2.30
C ASP A 298 -15.62 -0.06 0.89
N PRO A 299 -16.24 -0.96 0.09
CA PRO A 299 -15.86 -1.16 -1.31
C PRO A 299 -15.95 0.11 -2.16
N MET A 300 -16.93 0.98 -1.88
CA MET A 300 -17.07 2.26 -2.60
C MET A 300 -16.08 3.32 -2.10
N LEU A 301 -15.73 3.35 -0.81
CA LEU A 301 -14.66 4.21 -0.28
C LEU A 301 -13.32 3.88 -0.91
N GLN A 302 -12.98 2.58 -1.00
CA GLN A 302 -11.76 2.12 -1.67
C GLN A 302 -11.72 2.53 -3.16
N LYS A 303 -12.82 2.40 -3.89
CA LYS A 303 -12.90 2.84 -5.30
C LYS A 303 -12.91 4.37 -5.43
N ALA A 304 -13.59 5.10 -4.56
CA ALA A 304 -13.61 6.58 -4.56
C ALA A 304 -12.22 7.18 -4.28
N ASN A 305 -11.45 6.60 -3.36
CA ASN A 305 -10.04 6.93 -3.14
C ASN A 305 -9.17 6.71 -4.40
N ARG A 306 -9.52 5.71 -5.23
CA ARG A 306 -8.92 5.47 -6.56
C ARG A 306 -9.53 6.33 -7.69
N ARG A 307 -10.29 7.38 -7.34
CA ARG A 307 -10.93 8.38 -8.24
C ARG A 307 -12.13 7.88 -9.05
N ASP A 308 -12.80 6.82 -8.58
CA ASP A 308 -13.96 6.25 -9.25
C ASP A 308 -15.22 7.14 -9.13
N GLN A 309 -15.73 7.61 -10.27
CA GLN A 309 -16.91 8.49 -10.36
C GLN A 309 -18.26 7.77 -10.21
N ALA A 310 -18.31 6.45 -10.31
CA ALA A 310 -19.47 5.65 -9.95
C ALA A 310 -19.53 5.43 -8.44
N ALA A 311 -18.41 5.05 -7.82
CA ALA A 311 -18.31 4.87 -6.38
C ALA A 311 -18.70 6.13 -5.59
N MET A 312 -18.20 7.30 -5.97
CA MET A 312 -18.62 8.59 -5.41
C MET A 312 -20.15 8.79 -5.47
N ARG A 313 -20.78 8.47 -6.61
CA ARG A 313 -22.24 8.59 -6.77
C ARG A 313 -23.00 7.56 -5.92
N ILE A 314 -22.43 6.37 -5.73
CA ILE A 314 -23.03 5.31 -4.91
C ILE A 314 -22.98 5.71 -3.43
N LEU A 315 -21.84 6.20 -2.91
CA LEU A 315 -21.73 6.79 -1.56
C LEU A 315 -22.75 7.92 -1.34
N GLY A 316 -22.81 8.87 -2.28
CA GLY A 316 -23.81 9.93 -2.29
C GLY A 316 -25.26 9.42 -2.22
N LYS A 317 -25.53 8.31 -2.89
CA LYS A 317 -26.85 7.71 -3.04
C LYS A 317 -27.23 6.73 -1.92
N ILE A 318 -26.26 6.20 -1.19
CA ILE A 318 -26.42 5.54 0.11
C ILE A 318 -26.85 6.61 1.13
N GLY A 319 -26.16 7.76 1.15
CA GLY A 319 -26.58 8.94 1.90
C GLY A 319 -26.31 8.85 3.41
N VAL A 320 -25.28 8.10 3.81
CA VAL A 320 -24.77 8.07 5.18
C VAL A 320 -23.82 9.24 5.40
N ASP A 321 -24.08 10.01 6.45
CA ASP A 321 -23.28 11.16 6.91
C ASP A 321 -22.22 10.64 7.89
N ASP A 322 -21.10 10.18 7.33
CA ASP A 322 -19.94 9.63 8.05
C ASP A 322 -18.66 10.42 7.72
N GLU A 323 -17.78 10.57 8.71
CA GLU A 323 -16.59 11.43 8.64
C GLU A 323 -15.61 10.98 7.54
N GLU A 324 -15.37 9.68 7.36
CA GLU A 324 -14.46 9.17 6.32
C GLU A 324 -15.07 9.33 4.91
N ILE A 325 -16.38 9.13 4.78
CA ILE A 325 -17.11 9.36 3.51
C ILE A 325 -17.06 10.84 3.12
N VAL A 326 -17.29 11.74 4.07
CA VAL A 326 -17.31 13.19 3.82
C VAL A 326 -15.91 13.70 3.46
N ASP A 327 -14.88 13.36 4.24
CA ASP A 327 -13.51 13.79 3.97
C ASP A 327 -12.99 13.25 2.62
N THR A 328 -13.20 11.96 2.33
CA THR A 328 -12.83 11.34 1.04
C THR A 328 -13.48 12.04 -0.15
N LEU A 329 -14.70 12.58 0.01
CA LEU A 329 -15.39 13.34 -1.05
C LEU A 329 -14.98 14.82 -1.07
N VAL A 330 -14.61 15.42 0.06
CA VAL A 330 -14.13 16.81 0.16
C VAL A 330 -12.76 16.98 -0.51
N ASP A 331 -11.88 15.97 -0.49
CA ASP A 331 -10.62 15.98 -1.24
C ASP A 331 -10.81 16.19 -2.77
N TYR A 332 -12.00 15.91 -3.29
CA TYR A 332 -12.34 16.14 -4.70
C TYR A 332 -13.02 17.50 -4.99
N VAL A 333 -13.33 18.31 -3.97
CA VAL A 333 -14.02 19.61 -4.11
C VAL A 333 -13.18 20.66 -4.83
N ASP A 334 -11.86 20.73 -4.57
CA ASP A 334 -10.91 21.63 -5.27
C ASP A 334 -10.04 20.85 -6.28
N SER A 335 -10.63 19.87 -6.95
CA SER A 335 -9.94 18.99 -7.91
C SER A 335 -10.32 19.33 -9.37
N ASN A 336 -10.08 18.40 -10.31
CA ASN A 336 -10.44 18.64 -11.71
C ASN A 336 -11.98 18.51 -11.92
N PRO A 337 -12.58 19.27 -12.85
CA PRO A 337 -14.04 19.29 -13.05
C PRO A 337 -14.74 17.93 -13.26
N ASN A 338 -14.04 16.89 -13.72
CA ASN A 338 -14.64 15.57 -13.88
C ASN A 338 -14.85 14.83 -12.55
N LEU A 339 -14.07 15.16 -11.51
CA LEU A 339 -14.19 14.57 -10.15
C LEU A 339 -14.97 15.49 -9.21
N GLN A 340 -14.84 16.82 -9.35
CA GLN A 340 -15.68 17.79 -8.65
C GLN A 340 -17.18 17.49 -8.85
N ARG A 341 -17.61 17.24 -10.10
CA ARG A 341 -19.04 17.02 -10.42
C ARG A 341 -19.69 15.85 -9.66
N PRO A 342 -19.14 14.61 -9.64
CA PRO A 342 -19.68 13.53 -8.82
C PRO A 342 -19.51 13.79 -7.32
N ALA A 343 -18.40 14.36 -6.85
CA ALA A 343 -18.18 14.67 -5.44
C ALA A 343 -19.20 15.69 -4.89
N PHE A 344 -19.39 16.82 -5.57
CA PHE A 344 -20.45 17.81 -5.28
C PHE A 344 -21.84 17.18 -5.23
N ARG A 345 -22.16 16.28 -6.17
CA ARG A 345 -23.45 15.59 -6.17
C ARG A 345 -23.56 14.65 -4.97
N ALA A 346 -22.48 13.96 -4.60
CA ALA A 346 -22.47 12.99 -3.51
C ALA A 346 -22.63 13.66 -2.14
N LEU A 347 -21.80 14.67 -1.84
CA LEU A 347 -21.91 15.49 -0.64
C LEU A 347 -23.29 16.15 -0.52
N GLY A 348 -23.87 16.57 -1.65
CA GLY A 348 -25.24 17.05 -1.74
C GLY A 348 -26.32 16.00 -1.44
N GLU A 349 -26.18 14.77 -1.93
CA GLU A 349 -27.16 13.70 -1.71
C GLU A 349 -27.05 13.05 -0.32
N ILE A 350 -25.88 13.10 0.32
CA ILE A 350 -25.66 12.81 1.75
C ILE A 350 -26.28 13.91 2.64
N GLY A 351 -26.09 15.17 2.26
CA GLY A 351 -26.42 16.32 3.11
C GLY A 351 -25.26 16.77 4.02
N ALA A 352 -24.02 16.47 3.61
CA ALA A 352 -22.80 16.65 4.39
C ALA A 352 -22.61 18.11 4.85
N ALA A 353 -22.89 18.37 6.12
CA ALA A 353 -22.94 19.74 6.65
C ALA A 353 -21.56 20.41 6.70
N ASP A 354 -20.47 19.66 6.91
CA ASP A 354 -19.13 20.24 7.03
C ASP A 354 -18.47 20.53 5.67
N ALA A 355 -18.95 19.89 4.60
CA ALA A 355 -18.57 20.20 3.22
C ALA A 355 -19.10 21.56 2.70
N VAL A 356 -19.98 22.23 3.44
CA VAL A 356 -20.59 23.51 3.03
C VAL A 356 -19.56 24.61 2.76
N GLU A 357 -18.53 24.74 3.60
CA GLU A 357 -17.49 25.77 3.44
C GLU A 357 -16.54 25.47 2.26
N PRO A 358 -15.97 24.25 2.11
CA PRO A 358 -15.24 23.86 0.90
C PRO A 358 -16.04 24.09 -0.40
N ILE A 359 -17.32 23.72 -0.43
CA ILE A 359 -18.16 23.88 -1.63
C ILE A 359 -18.50 25.35 -1.88
N ALA A 360 -18.70 26.16 -0.84
CA ALA A 360 -18.94 27.60 -0.99
C ALA A 360 -17.75 28.33 -1.64
N GLN A 361 -16.51 27.89 -1.39
CA GLN A 361 -15.33 28.45 -2.04
C GLN A 361 -15.29 28.18 -3.56
N GLN A 362 -15.94 27.11 -4.03
CA GLN A 362 -16.07 26.78 -5.45
C GLN A 362 -17.18 27.59 -6.18
N LEU A 363 -17.92 28.44 -5.46
CA LEU A 363 -18.85 29.41 -6.07
C LEU A 363 -18.14 30.55 -6.82
N VAL A 364 -16.82 30.66 -6.75
CA VAL A 364 -16.02 31.67 -7.48
C VAL A 364 -14.98 31.05 -8.44
N ALA A 365 -15.11 29.76 -8.78
CA ALA A 365 -14.28 29.08 -9.78
C ALA A 365 -14.40 29.72 -11.19
N ASP A 366 -13.34 29.64 -12.01
CA ASP A 366 -13.32 30.22 -13.36
C ASP A 366 -14.41 29.61 -14.27
N GLU A 367 -14.62 28.29 -14.20
CA GLU A 367 -15.62 27.56 -14.98
C GLU A 367 -17.07 27.76 -14.50
N ASP A 368 -17.97 28.18 -15.39
CA ASP A 368 -19.40 28.35 -15.11
C ASP A 368 -20.11 27.02 -14.80
N ASP A 369 -19.65 25.92 -15.39
CA ASP A 369 -20.11 24.57 -15.04
C ASP A 369 -19.79 24.20 -13.58
N VAL A 370 -18.60 24.56 -13.07
CA VAL A 370 -18.17 24.27 -11.69
C VAL A 370 -18.98 25.09 -10.69
N ARG A 371 -19.10 26.42 -10.89
CA ARG A 371 -19.96 27.28 -10.06
C ARG A 371 -21.42 26.80 -10.08
N SER A 372 -21.91 26.37 -11.25
CA SER A 372 -23.25 25.78 -11.41
C SER A 372 -23.43 24.47 -10.64
N TRP A 373 -22.39 23.67 -10.42
CA TRP A 373 -22.49 22.43 -9.64
C TRP A 373 -22.37 22.70 -8.14
N ALA A 374 -21.43 23.55 -7.72
CA ALA A 374 -21.25 23.96 -6.32
C ALA A 374 -22.54 24.57 -5.75
N ALA A 375 -23.17 25.51 -6.45
CA ALA A 375 -24.45 26.10 -6.04
C ALA A 375 -25.55 25.04 -5.84
N ARG A 376 -25.62 24.03 -6.73
CA ARG A 376 -26.61 22.95 -6.64
C ARG A 376 -26.31 21.99 -5.50
N ALA A 377 -25.04 21.74 -5.17
CA ALA A 377 -24.65 20.91 -4.04
C ALA A 377 -25.05 21.56 -2.71
N LEU A 378 -24.76 22.84 -2.52
CA LEU A 378 -25.21 23.61 -1.34
C LEU A 378 -26.75 23.60 -1.21
N GLY A 379 -27.46 23.74 -2.32
CA GLY A 379 -28.91 23.61 -2.37
C GLY A 379 -29.42 22.21 -1.98
N LEU A 380 -28.68 21.13 -2.31
CA LEU A 380 -29.03 19.78 -1.89
C LEU A 380 -28.76 19.54 -0.40
N ILE A 381 -27.64 20.04 0.14
CA ILE A 381 -27.30 20.01 1.57
C ILE A 381 -28.35 20.75 2.40
N GLY A 382 -28.79 21.93 1.93
CA GLY A 382 -29.85 22.71 2.57
C GLY A 382 -29.41 23.51 3.82
N ASP A 383 -28.10 23.58 4.11
CA ASP A 383 -27.59 24.31 5.27
C ASP A 383 -27.72 25.84 5.10
N THR A 384 -28.24 26.50 6.12
CA THR A 384 -28.45 27.95 6.15
C THR A 384 -27.19 28.80 5.99
N ARG A 385 -26.00 28.26 6.27
CA ARG A 385 -24.69 28.93 6.02
C ARG A 385 -24.47 29.26 4.55
N ALA A 386 -25.10 28.51 3.64
CA ALA A 386 -25.00 28.75 2.20
C ALA A 386 -25.87 29.92 1.69
N ILE A 387 -26.77 30.49 2.51
CA ILE A 387 -27.73 31.50 2.04
C ILE A 387 -27.02 32.76 1.51
N ASP A 388 -26.12 33.35 2.29
CA ASP A 388 -25.44 34.59 1.89
C ASP A 388 -24.54 34.37 0.64
N PRO A 389 -23.67 33.33 0.56
CA PRO A 389 -22.90 33.05 -0.67
C PRO A 389 -23.76 32.77 -1.91
N LEU A 390 -24.91 32.10 -1.76
CA LEU A 390 -25.83 31.87 -2.88
C LEU A 390 -26.57 33.14 -3.30
N ALA A 391 -26.82 34.07 -2.38
CA ALA A 391 -27.42 35.36 -2.69
C ALA A 391 -26.46 36.25 -3.51
N ASP A 392 -25.18 36.31 -3.13
CA ASP A 392 -24.13 37.01 -3.88
C ASP A 392 -24.03 36.50 -5.33
N VAL A 393 -24.03 35.16 -5.51
CA VAL A 393 -24.01 34.51 -6.84
C VAL A 393 -25.28 34.80 -7.66
N LEU A 394 -26.43 34.97 -7.01
CA LEU A 394 -27.70 35.31 -7.67
C LEU A 394 -27.74 36.79 -8.13
N GLU A 395 -27.10 37.70 -7.41
CA GLU A 395 -26.98 39.11 -7.81
C GLU A 395 -25.93 39.31 -8.92
N ASP A 396 -24.69 38.85 -8.71
CA ASP A 396 -23.51 39.33 -9.45
C ASP A 396 -22.93 38.40 -10.55
N ASP A 397 -23.26 37.10 -10.62
CA ASP A 397 -22.64 36.20 -11.63
C ASP A 397 -23.00 36.58 -13.08
N GLU A 398 -22.03 36.52 -13.99
CA GLU A 398 -22.23 36.83 -15.41
C GLU A 398 -23.01 35.74 -16.17
N ALA A 399 -23.01 34.50 -15.68
CA ALA A 399 -23.64 33.35 -16.29
C ALA A 399 -25.06 33.13 -15.72
N ASP A 400 -26.08 33.49 -16.49
CA ASP A 400 -27.50 33.34 -16.13
C ASP A 400 -27.88 31.89 -15.70
N ARG A 401 -27.10 30.87 -16.09
CA ARG A 401 -27.24 29.46 -15.66
C ARG A 401 -26.76 29.23 -14.21
N VAL A 402 -25.68 29.90 -13.79
CA VAL A 402 -25.16 29.82 -12.43
C VAL A 402 -26.12 30.57 -11.50
N ARG A 403 -26.54 31.79 -11.87
CA ARG A 403 -27.59 32.54 -11.17
C ARG A 403 -28.85 31.71 -10.94
N ALA A 404 -29.36 31.04 -11.98
CA ALA A 404 -30.53 30.16 -11.85
C ALA A 404 -30.26 28.92 -10.97
N SER A 405 -29.03 28.42 -10.92
CA SER A 405 -28.64 27.35 -10.01
C SER A 405 -28.62 27.81 -8.55
N ALA A 406 -28.24 29.06 -8.28
CA ALA A 406 -28.29 29.66 -6.95
C ALA A 406 -29.73 30.00 -6.51
N ALA A 407 -30.57 30.54 -7.39
CA ALA A 407 -32.00 30.72 -7.15
C ALA A 407 -32.69 29.39 -6.78
N TRP A 408 -32.42 28.33 -7.56
CA TRP A 408 -32.91 26.97 -7.26
C TRP A 408 -32.42 26.45 -5.90
N ALA A 409 -31.16 26.73 -5.53
CA ALA A 409 -30.57 26.30 -4.27
C ALA A 409 -31.18 27.02 -3.06
N LEU A 410 -31.40 28.33 -3.14
CA LEU A 410 -32.11 29.12 -2.13
C LEU A 410 -33.58 28.67 -1.99
N ASN A 411 -34.28 28.43 -3.11
CA ASN A 411 -35.60 27.79 -3.14
C ASN A 411 -35.61 26.43 -2.42
N ARG A 412 -34.52 25.67 -2.54
CA ARG A 412 -34.38 24.32 -1.96
C ARG A 412 -34.05 24.33 -0.46
N ILE A 413 -33.25 25.31 0.00
CA ILE A 413 -33.02 25.60 1.43
C ILE A 413 -34.34 26.02 2.10
N GLY A 414 -35.15 26.83 1.42
CA GLY A 414 -36.57 27.05 1.77
C GLY A 414 -36.83 27.76 3.10
N THR A 415 -35.83 28.42 3.69
CA THR A 415 -36.05 29.34 4.82
C THR A 415 -36.77 30.61 4.35
N GLN A 416 -37.44 31.31 5.26
CA GLN A 416 -38.13 32.57 4.94
C GLN A 416 -37.17 33.57 4.26
N ASP A 417 -35.96 33.73 4.82
CA ASP A 417 -34.97 34.69 4.33
C ASP A 417 -34.48 34.32 2.91
N ALA A 418 -34.22 33.03 2.65
CA ALA A 418 -33.82 32.55 1.31
C ALA A 418 -34.94 32.69 0.27
N LEU A 419 -36.19 32.45 0.66
CA LEU A 419 -37.35 32.62 -0.22
C LEU A 419 -37.67 34.09 -0.48
N GLU A 420 -37.48 34.99 0.49
CA GLU A 420 -37.60 36.44 0.28
C GLU A 420 -36.52 36.95 -0.69
N ILE A 421 -35.27 36.48 -0.58
CA ILE A 421 -34.19 36.82 -1.53
C ILE A 421 -34.55 36.41 -2.97
N VAL A 422 -35.06 35.20 -3.18
CA VAL A 422 -35.40 34.71 -4.54
C VAL A 422 -36.65 35.39 -5.11
N ALA A 423 -37.61 35.78 -4.26
CA ALA A 423 -38.85 36.44 -4.69
C ALA A 423 -38.63 37.81 -5.36
N ASP A 424 -37.58 38.55 -4.98
CA ASP A 424 -37.25 39.87 -5.58
C ASP A 424 -36.74 39.76 -7.04
N TYR A 425 -36.58 38.54 -7.59
CA TYR A 425 -36.16 38.27 -8.97
C TYR A 425 -37.31 37.82 -9.90
N ASP A 426 -38.58 38.07 -9.54
CA ASP A 426 -39.75 37.69 -10.36
C ASP A 426 -39.81 38.40 -11.74
N ASP A 427 -39.17 39.56 -11.88
CA ASP A 427 -39.04 40.36 -13.11
C ASP A 427 -37.62 40.25 -13.76
N ASP A 428 -36.81 39.22 -13.40
CA ASP A 428 -35.40 39.10 -13.86
C ASP A 428 -35.23 38.95 -15.39
N ARG A 429 -34.11 39.47 -15.90
CA ARG A 429 -33.72 39.42 -17.33
C ARG A 429 -33.59 38.00 -17.89
N ALA A 430 -33.25 37.03 -17.03
CA ALA A 430 -32.92 35.67 -17.39
C ALA A 430 -34.12 34.76 -17.09
N TYR A 431 -34.73 34.21 -18.15
CA TYR A 431 -35.92 33.37 -18.03
C TYR A 431 -35.77 32.18 -17.05
N LEU A 432 -34.56 31.65 -16.87
CA LEU A 432 -34.30 30.57 -15.90
C LEU A 432 -34.32 31.06 -14.45
N VAL A 433 -33.83 32.27 -14.17
CA VAL A 433 -33.88 32.89 -12.83
C VAL A 433 -35.33 33.28 -12.51
N GLN A 434 -36.00 33.96 -13.45
CA GLN A 434 -37.41 34.32 -13.35
C GLN A 434 -38.30 33.08 -13.11
N ALA A 435 -38.05 31.95 -13.77
CA ALA A 435 -38.86 30.74 -13.59
C ALA A 435 -38.71 30.08 -12.21
N GLU A 436 -37.55 30.23 -11.55
CA GLU A 436 -37.36 29.80 -10.16
C GLU A 436 -38.04 30.80 -9.19
N ALA A 437 -37.98 32.11 -9.48
CA ALA A 437 -38.62 33.16 -8.70
C ALA A 437 -40.16 33.15 -8.75
N GLU A 438 -40.76 32.96 -9.94
CA GLU A 438 -42.21 32.73 -10.11
C GLU A 438 -42.71 31.47 -9.37
N GLY A 439 -41.80 30.55 -9.00
CA GLY A 439 -42.08 29.34 -8.23
C GLY A 439 -42.12 29.52 -6.71
N VAL A 440 -41.63 30.65 -6.18
CA VAL A 440 -41.56 30.91 -4.74
C VAL A 440 -42.96 30.96 -4.12
N ASN A 441 -43.15 30.26 -2.99
CA ASN A 441 -44.36 30.40 -2.18
C ASN A 441 -44.04 30.95 -0.78
N LEU A 442 -44.36 32.23 -0.57
CA LEU A 442 -44.21 32.91 0.73
C LEU A 442 -45.38 32.67 1.71
N GLU A 443 -46.35 31.80 1.38
CA GLU A 443 -47.36 31.36 2.36
C GLU A 443 -46.74 30.36 3.37
N PRO A 444 -46.75 30.64 4.68
CA PRO A 444 -46.13 29.75 5.67
C PRO A 444 -46.87 28.42 5.78
N ALA A 445 -46.11 27.32 5.83
CA ALA A 445 -46.65 25.99 6.14
C ALA A 445 -47.34 25.99 7.52
N ALA A 446 -48.57 25.47 7.57
CA ALA A 446 -49.55 25.70 8.65
C ALA A 446 -49.84 24.48 9.54
#